data_AF-A0A5M6IGE6-F1
#
_entry.id   AF-A0A5M6IGE6-F1
#
_cell.length_a   1.000
_cell.length_b   1.000
_cell.length_c   1.000
_cell.angle_alpha   90.00
_cell.angle_beta   90.00
_cell.angle_gamma   90.00
#
_symmetry.space_group_name_H-M   'P 1'
#
loop_
_entity.id
_entity.type
_entity.pdbx_description
1 polymer ?
#
loop_
_entity_poly.entity_id
_entity_poly.type
_entity_poly.pdbx_seq_one_letter_code
_entity_poly.pdbx_strand_id
1 'polypeptide(L)'
;MTGSPWRAAAAGHRAGSGRARHDARARPPIARARTGDTHVWDLDQEPDLDSLLADPLVGLVMVRDGLSPDDVAQYVRRARERLAAASA
;
A
#
# COMPACT_ATOMS: atom_id res chain seq x y z
N MET A 1 -20.98 -27.28 23.32
CA MET A 1 -22.18 -26.44 23.53
C MET A 1 -21.82 -25.02 23.15
N THR A 2 -22.55 -24.52 22.15
CA THR A 2 -22.55 -23.19 21.57
C THR A 2 -22.77 -22.09 22.61
N GLY A 3 -22.13 -20.92 22.43
CA GLY A 3 -22.49 -19.74 23.21
C GLY A 3 -21.60 -18.53 22.95
N SER A 4 -21.85 -17.83 21.85
CA SER A 4 -21.33 -16.47 21.59
C SER A 4 -21.79 -15.51 22.70
N PRO A 5 -20.90 -14.81 23.43
CA PRO A 5 -21.31 -13.95 24.54
C PRO A 5 -21.35 -12.46 24.15
N TRP A 6 -21.87 -12.11 22.98
CA TRP A 6 -22.08 -10.70 22.63
C TRP A 6 -23.53 -10.42 22.27
N ARG A 7 -24.43 -10.46 23.26
CA ARG A 7 -25.68 -9.69 23.20
C ARG A 7 -26.23 -9.45 24.60
N ALA A 8 -26.77 -8.24 24.75
CA ALA A 8 -27.39 -7.61 25.92
C ALA A 8 -26.38 -6.89 26.84
N ALA A 9 -26.58 -5.64 27.27
CA ALA A 9 -27.80 -4.85 27.31
C ALA A 9 -27.50 -3.33 27.39
N ALA A 10 -28.46 -2.56 26.87
CA ALA A 10 -28.94 -1.27 27.37
C ALA A 10 -27.96 -0.36 28.14
N ALA A 11 -27.36 0.60 27.44
CA ALA A 11 -26.77 1.78 28.06
C ALA A 11 -27.79 2.93 28.03
N GLY A 12 -28.61 3.02 29.07
CA GLY A 12 -29.35 4.22 29.39
C GLY A 12 -28.73 4.86 30.62
N HIS A 13 -27.90 5.90 30.46
CA HIS A 13 -27.59 6.84 31.54
C HIS A 13 -27.39 8.26 31.00
N ARG A 14 -27.96 9.18 31.77
CA ARG A 14 -28.25 10.59 31.52
C ARG A 14 -27.01 11.47 31.66
N ALA A 15 -27.03 12.58 30.92
CA ALA A 15 -26.60 13.94 31.26
C ALA A 15 -25.28 14.14 32.05
N GLY A 16 -24.35 14.86 31.43
CA GLY A 16 -23.24 15.50 32.16
C GLY A 16 -22.43 16.43 31.25
N SER A 17 -22.71 17.73 31.35
CA SER A 17 -21.92 18.80 30.76
C SER A 17 -20.45 18.74 31.24
N GLY A 18 -19.49 18.79 30.32
CA GLY A 18 -18.08 18.75 30.70
C GLY A 18 -17.13 19.16 29.60
N ARG A 19 -16.95 20.48 29.48
CA ARG A 19 -15.74 21.18 29.02
C ARG A 19 -15.08 20.70 27.72
N ALA A 20 -15.20 21.55 26.71
CA ALA A 20 -14.27 21.66 25.59
C ALA A 20 -12.82 21.70 26.11
N ARG A 21 -12.09 20.59 25.97
CA ARG A 21 -10.64 20.59 25.97
C ARG A 21 -10.21 20.68 24.51
N HIS A 22 -9.64 21.84 24.16
CA HIS A 22 -8.82 22.00 22.99
C HIS A 22 -7.60 21.07 23.12
N ASP A 23 -7.71 19.84 22.61
CA ASP A 23 -6.53 19.01 22.36
C ASP A 23 -5.98 19.34 20.98
N ALA A 24 -4.84 20.03 21.03
CA ALA A 24 -4.03 20.49 19.91
C ALA A 24 -3.30 19.34 19.19
N ARG A 25 -4.05 18.34 18.72
CA ARG A 25 -3.55 17.32 17.78
C ARG A 25 -4.66 16.95 16.78
N ALA A 26 -5.18 17.96 16.10
CA ALA A 26 -5.97 17.76 14.89
C ALA A 26 -5.06 17.17 13.81
N ARG A 27 -4.94 15.84 13.80
CA ARG A 27 -4.35 15.08 12.70
C ARG A 27 -5.18 15.44 11.46
N PRO A 28 -4.59 16.05 10.42
CA PRO A 28 -5.37 16.43 9.25
C PRO A 28 -6.03 15.17 8.69
N PRO A 29 -7.29 15.24 8.22
CA PRO A 29 -7.87 14.14 7.48
C PRO A 29 -6.93 13.89 6.31
N ILE A 30 -6.37 12.68 6.24
CA ILE A 30 -5.65 12.24 5.06
C ILE A 30 -6.68 12.29 3.95
N ALA A 31 -6.63 13.37 3.15
CA ALA A 31 -7.38 13.48 1.94
C ALA A 31 -6.96 12.27 1.12
N ARG A 32 -7.81 11.24 1.09
CA ARG A 32 -7.64 10.08 0.23
C ARG A 32 -7.91 10.63 -1.16
N ALA A 33 -6.87 11.22 -1.76
CA ALA A 33 -6.83 11.52 -3.17
C ALA A 33 -7.06 10.17 -3.86
N ARG A 34 -8.31 9.92 -4.23
CA ARG A 34 -8.63 8.97 -5.28
C ARG A 34 -8.22 9.67 -6.57
N THR A 35 -6.92 9.81 -6.78
CA THR A 35 -6.42 9.87 -8.13
C THR A 35 -6.70 8.48 -8.67
N GLY A 36 -7.78 8.36 -9.45
CA GLY A 36 -7.92 7.25 -10.36
C GLY A 36 -6.83 7.40 -11.39
N ASP A 37 -5.59 7.11 -10.99
CA ASP A 37 -4.50 6.93 -11.91
C ASP A 37 -4.88 5.71 -12.72
N THR A 38 -5.07 5.91 -14.02
CA THR A 38 -5.13 4.86 -15.02
C THR A 38 -4.12 3.79 -14.64
N HIS A 39 -4.61 2.62 -14.20
CA HIS A 39 -3.74 1.52 -13.86
C HIS A 39 -2.95 1.20 -15.12
N VAL A 40 -1.62 1.16 -15.01
CA VAL A 40 -0.70 0.91 -16.14
C VAL A 40 -1.06 -0.40 -16.89
N TRP A 41 -1.76 -1.31 -16.22
CA TRP A 41 -2.31 -2.56 -16.77
C TRP A 41 -3.47 -2.40 -17.80
N ASP A 42 -4.05 -1.21 -17.96
CA ASP A 42 -5.10 -0.93 -18.97
C ASP A 42 -4.51 -0.56 -20.36
N LEU A 43 -3.17 -0.49 -20.47
CA LEU A 43 -2.47 -0.29 -21.72
C LEU A 43 -1.98 -1.66 -22.21
N ASP A 44 -2.27 -2.03 -23.45
CA ASP A 44 -1.74 -3.25 -24.12
C ASP A 44 -0.19 -3.25 -24.27
N GLN A 45 0.51 -2.33 -23.59
CA GLN A 45 1.95 -2.24 -23.56
C GLN A 45 2.49 -2.84 -22.27
N GLU A 46 3.51 -3.67 -22.42
CA GLU A 46 4.28 -4.17 -21.27
C GLU A 46 4.92 -2.96 -20.55
N PRO A 47 4.71 -2.82 -19.23
CA PRO A 47 5.32 -1.74 -18.47
C PRO A 47 6.85 -1.88 -18.45
N ASP A 48 7.55 -0.76 -18.45
CA ASP A 48 8.98 -0.75 -18.25
C ASP A 48 9.35 -1.12 -16.80
N LEU A 49 10.58 -1.60 -16.63
CA LEU A 49 11.06 -2.06 -15.32
C LEU A 49 11.05 -0.94 -14.29
N ASP A 50 11.41 0.28 -14.69
CA ASP A 50 11.48 1.42 -13.78
C ASP A 50 10.09 1.81 -13.25
N SER A 51 9.05 1.80 -14.09
CA SER A 51 7.68 2.04 -13.62
C SER A 51 7.18 0.93 -12.70
N LEU A 52 7.53 -0.34 -12.97
CA LEU A 52 7.18 -1.45 -12.07
C LEU A 52 7.84 -1.29 -10.70
N LEU A 53 9.12 -0.92 -10.65
CA LEU A 53 9.84 -0.73 -9.38
C LEU A 53 9.38 0.52 -8.62
N ALA A 54 8.82 1.51 -9.31
CA ALA A 54 8.20 2.69 -8.71
C ALA A 54 6.77 2.45 -8.19
N ASP A 55 6.12 1.33 -8.55
CA ASP A 55 4.76 1.01 -8.09
C ASP A 55 4.76 0.69 -6.57
N PRO A 56 3.98 1.42 -5.76
CA PRO A 56 3.87 1.17 -4.33
C PRO A 56 3.44 -0.25 -3.96
N LEU A 57 2.59 -0.90 -4.77
CA LEU A 57 2.16 -2.28 -4.55
C LEU A 57 3.30 -3.27 -4.76
N VAL A 58 4.10 -3.05 -5.80
CA VAL A 58 5.31 -3.85 -6.05
C VAL A 58 6.30 -3.65 -4.90
N GLY A 59 6.50 -2.39 -4.46
CA GLY A 59 7.33 -2.08 -3.29
C GLY A 59 6.92 -2.84 -2.02
N LEU A 60 5.61 -2.96 -1.74
CA LEU A 60 5.11 -3.74 -0.60
C LEU A 60 5.47 -5.22 -0.70
N VAL A 61 5.36 -5.82 -1.89
CA VAL A 61 5.73 -7.23 -2.12
C VAL A 61 7.24 -7.42 -1.97
N MET A 62 8.04 -6.51 -2.52
CA MET A 62 9.50 -6.56 -2.39
C MET A 62 9.95 -6.48 -0.93
N VAL A 63 9.35 -5.57 -0.14
CA VAL A 63 9.66 -5.46 1.30
C VAL A 63 9.28 -6.73 2.05
N ARG A 64 8.12 -7.32 1.75
CA ARG A 64 7.69 -8.61 2.34
C ARG A 64 8.71 -9.71 2.07
N ASP A 65 9.27 -9.72 0.86
CA ASP A 65 10.18 -10.76 0.40
C ASP A 65 11.66 -10.42 0.66
N GLY A 66 11.95 -9.28 1.31
CA GLY A 66 13.31 -8.85 1.66
C GLY A 66 14.16 -8.41 0.47
N LEU A 67 13.52 -7.96 -0.61
CA LEU A 67 14.16 -7.55 -1.85
C LEU A 67 14.37 -6.03 -1.91
N SER A 68 15.52 -5.62 -2.45
CA SER A 68 15.84 -4.23 -2.75
C SER A 68 15.53 -3.91 -4.22
N PRO A 69 14.91 -2.75 -4.53
CA PRO A 69 14.65 -2.33 -5.92
C PRO A 69 15.94 -2.16 -6.73
N ASP A 70 17.00 -1.62 -6.13
CA ASP A 70 18.29 -1.45 -6.80
C ASP A 70 18.93 -2.79 -7.19
N ASP A 71 18.85 -3.79 -6.31
CA ASP A 71 19.40 -5.12 -6.56
C ASP A 71 18.65 -5.83 -7.69
N VAL A 72 17.32 -5.71 -7.72
CA VAL A 72 16.48 -6.25 -8.79
C VAL A 72 16.80 -5.57 -10.13
N ALA A 73 16.89 -4.23 -10.14
CA ALA A 73 17.24 -3.48 -11.35
C ALA A 73 18.61 -3.91 -11.91
N GLN A 74 19.62 -4.04 -11.03
CA GLN A 74 20.95 -4.46 -11.44
C GLN A 74 20.95 -5.90 -11.98
N TYR A 75 20.21 -6.80 -11.33
CA TYR A 75 20.09 -8.20 -11.77
C TYR A 75 19.46 -8.30 -13.16
N VAL A 76 18.34 -7.61 -13.38
CA VAL A 76 17.65 -7.63 -14.69
C VAL A 76 18.53 -7.05 -15.78
N ARG A 77 19.24 -5.95 -15.51
CA ARG A 77 20.19 -5.36 -16.47
C ARG A 77 21.26 -6.37 -16.88
N ARG A 78 21.90 -7.03 -15.92
CA ARG A 78 22.91 -8.07 -16.20
C ARG A 78 22.32 -9.25 -16.96
N ALA A 79 21.10 -9.66 -16.65
CA ALA A 79 20.41 -10.73 -17.36
C ALA A 79 20.18 -10.37 -18.84
N ARG A 80 19.74 -9.12 -19.11
CA ARG A 80 19.58 -8.59 -20.48
C ARG A 80 20.90 -8.52 -21.23
N GLU A 81 21.97 -8.03 -20.60
CA GLU A 81 23.31 -7.99 -21.19
C GLU A 81 23.81 -9.38 -21.58
N ARG A 82 23.62 -10.36 -20.69
CA ARG A 82 23.98 -11.77 -20.96
C ARG A 82 23.18 -12.38 -22.09
N LEU A 83 21.88 -12.07 -22.16
CA LEU A 83 21.01 -12.55 -23.23
C LEU A 83 21.45 -11.98 -24.58
N ALA A 84 21.70 -10.66 -24.64
CA ALA A 84 22.18 -10.01 -25.85
C ALA A 84 23.52 -10.58 -26.33
N ALA A 85 24.45 -10.85 -25.41
CA ALA A 85 25.74 -11.47 -25.71
C ALA A 85 25.61 -12.93 -26.17
N ALA A 86 24.58 -13.67 -25.73
CA ALA A 86 24.33 -15.04 -26.16
C ALA A 86 23.65 -15.14 -27.54
N SER A 87 23.02 -14.05 -28.00
CA SER A 87 22.39 -13.95 -29.32
C SER A 87 23.29 -13.36 -30.41
N ALA A 88 24.51 -12.93 -30.06
CA ALA A 88 25.51 -12.36 -30.95
C ALA A 88 26.52 -13.41 -31.41
#